data_AF-A0A7I4Y9W8-F1
#
_entry.id   AF-A0A7I4Y9W8-F1
#
_cell.length_a   1.000
_cell.length_b   1.000
_cell.length_c   1.000
_cell.angle_alpha   90.00
_cell.angle_beta   90.00
_cell.angle_gamma   90.00
#
_symmetry.space_group_name_H-M   'P 1'
#
loop_
_entity.id
_entity.type
_entity.pdbx_description
1 polymer ?
#
loop_
_entity_poly.entity_id
_entity_poly.type
_entity_poly.pdbx_seq_one_letter_code
_entity_poly.pdbx_strand_id
1 'polypeptide(L)'
;MVVVNNGWSTCALVIFKTLVTAAELLNDRAQALEVPDSTPVLLKLRPLKAGDSFSIEGRINEDANKVDFNLYSSANPKQNVLHVNPRFYQNTTVINSYLDGHWGEEELAPLVFRRGESFTLEVNVYATYFEISCNGRKLHKYKHRAPYDGLDRIVIYGDCTVLGSSSNERSDTTLPLEMGFPGGSLKTNQSIILYGIPRGDRWTLELPGDDGDILFHFKALFKANAVIRNALFDGSWGKEEKEGPFPFKMGEPFSIVFQNTPYSIRITVNDELFGAFVHRTEHPEVDYKGMKVDGDLEVLFVDVE
;
A
#
# COMPACT_ATOMS: atom_id res chain seq x y z
N MET A 1 61.16 43.24 51.59
CA MET A 1 60.29 44.32 51.06
C MET A 1 59.92 43.93 49.65
N VAL A 2 58.62 43.76 49.39
CA VAL A 2 58.02 43.20 48.16
C VAL A 2 58.30 44.09 46.96
N VAL A 3 58.65 43.50 45.80
CA VAL A 3 58.00 43.76 44.49
C VAL A 3 58.06 42.48 43.65
N VAL A 4 56.92 42.11 43.08
CA VAL A 4 56.62 40.95 42.23
C VAL A 4 57.08 41.21 40.80
N ASN A 5 57.63 40.21 40.10
CA ASN A 5 57.41 40.14 38.65
C ASN A 5 57.50 38.72 38.07
N ASN A 6 56.66 38.52 37.06
CA ASN A 6 56.25 37.27 36.42
C ASN A 6 57.28 36.73 35.42
N GLY A 7 57.36 35.40 35.28
CA GLY A 7 58.13 34.75 34.23
C GLY A 7 57.65 33.32 34.00
N TRP A 8 56.79 33.14 33.00
CA TRP A 8 56.21 31.87 32.55
C TRP A 8 57.26 31.05 31.79
N SER A 9 57.25 29.72 31.93
CA SER A 9 57.82 28.84 30.91
C SER A 9 57.17 27.45 30.91
N THR A 10 56.81 27.03 29.69
CA THR A 10 56.41 25.69 29.22
C THR A 10 55.18 25.02 29.84
N CYS A 11 53.99 25.35 29.33
CA CYS A 11 52.85 24.39 29.19
C CYS A 11 51.73 24.87 28.22
N ALA A 12 51.76 26.11 27.73
CA ALA A 12 50.68 26.67 26.92
C ALA A 12 50.84 26.50 25.38
N LEU A 13 51.55 25.49 24.90
CA LEU A 13 51.69 25.19 23.47
C LEU A 13 51.22 23.77 23.10
N VAL A 14 50.20 23.27 23.78
CA VAL A 14 49.50 22.02 23.38
C VAL A 14 47.97 22.17 23.39
N ILE A 15 47.42 23.27 23.93
CA ILE A 15 45.95 23.43 24.04
C ILE A 15 45.34 24.25 22.87
N PHE A 16 46.15 24.91 22.03
CA PHE A 16 45.65 25.63 20.85
C PHE A 16 45.56 24.82 19.55
N LYS A 17 46.01 23.55 19.55
CA LYS A 17 45.89 22.66 18.38
C LYS A 17 44.71 21.68 18.44
N THR A 18 43.95 21.66 19.53
CA THR A 18 42.80 20.76 19.70
C THR A 18 41.45 21.50 19.71
N LEU A 19 41.46 22.84 19.60
CA LEU A 19 40.23 23.65 19.51
C LEU A 19 39.91 24.14 18.09
N VAL A 20 40.84 24.02 17.15
CA VAL A 20 40.57 24.35 15.73
C VAL A 20 39.82 23.21 15.02
N THR A 21 39.97 21.96 15.48
CA THR A 21 39.31 20.81 14.84
C THR A 21 37.86 20.58 15.27
N ALA A 22 37.36 21.16 16.37
CA ALA A 22 35.95 20.99 16.76
C ALA A 22 35.00 21.96 16.04
N ALA A 23 35.45 23.18 15.74
CA ALA A 23 34.66 24.16 15.00
C ALA A 23 34.59 23.84 13.49
N GLU A 24 35.64 23.23 12.93
CA GLU A 24 35.66 22.78 11.53
C GLU A 24 34.94 21.41 11.34
N LEU A 25 34.98 20.50 12.33
CA LEU A 25 34.22 19.24 12.28
C LEU A 25 32.72 19.37 12.62
N LEU A 26 32.30 20.50 13.20
CA LEU A 26 30.87 20.84 13.34
C LEU A 26 30.30 21.50 12.08
N ASN A 27 31.15 21.94 11.14
CA ASN A 27 30.73 22.58 9.90
C ASN A 27 30.57 21.58 8.73
N ASP A 28 31.25 20.43 8.80
CA ASP A 28 31.13 19.33 7.80
C ASP A 28 30.02 18.31 8.12
N ARG A 29 29.18 18.58 9.13
CA ARG A 29 27.95 17.84 9.43
C ARG A 29 26.67 18.66 9.30
N ALA A 30 26.78 19.89 8.79
CA ALA A 30 25.70 20.42 7.99
C ALA A 30 25.78 19.70 6.64
N GLN A 31 25.09 18.55 6.52
CA GLN A 31 24.34 18.32 5.29
C GLN A 31 23.74 19.68 4.96
N ALA A 32 24.10 20.27 3.82
CA ALA A 32 23.39 21.43 3.32
C ALA A 32 21.92 21.07 3.52
N LEU A 33 21.24 21.77 4.43
CA LEU A 33 19.80 21.67 4.58
C LEU A 33 19.31 21.99 3.19
N GLU A 34 18.98 20.96 2.41
CA GLU A 34 18.33 21.12 1.13
C GLU A 34 17.17 22.05 1.44
N VAL A 35 17.22 23.26 0.87
CA VAL A 35 16.14 24.22 1.03
C VAL A 35 14.91 23.45 0.58
N PRO A 36 13.94 23.21 1.45
CA PRO A 36 12.84 22.34 1.10
C PRO A 36 12.19 22.85 -0.19
N ASP A 37 12.04 21.98 -1.19
CA ASP A 37 11.58 22.42 -2.50
C ASP A 37 10.18 23.06 -2.36
N SER A 38 10.12 24.36 -2.63
CA SER A 38 8.86 25.06 -2.86
C SER A 38 8.26 24.53 -4.17
N THR A 39 6.94 24.34 -4.20
CA THR A 39 6.27 23.78 -5.37
C THR A 39 6.39 24.70 -6.62
N PRO A 40 6.39 24.15 -7.85
CA PRO A 40 6.12 22.76 -8.18
C PRO A 40 7.28 21.79 -7.90
N VAL A 41 6.96 20.63 -7.32
CA VAL A 41 7.92 19.53 -7.10
C VAL A 41 7.49 18.35 -7.96
N LEU A 42 8.43 17.79 -8.73
CA LEU A 42 8.23 16.54 -9.46
C LEU A 42 9.03 15.44 -8.78
N LEU A 43 8.33 14.40 -8.33
CA LEU A 43 8.94 13.21 -7.76
C LEU A 43 8.78 12.07 -8.76
N LYS A 44 9.90 11.44 -9.12
CA LYS A 44 9.92 10.26 -9.99
C LYS A 44 9.61 9.02 -9.16
N LEU A 45 8.71 8.21 -9.67
CA LEU A 45 8.38 6.89 -9.16
C LEU A 45 8.89 5.85 -10.16
N ARG A 46 8.97 4.60 -9.74
CA ARG A 46 8.98 3.48 -10.71
C ARG A 46 7.59 3.36 -11.34
N PRO A 47 7.46 2.70 -12.51
CA PRO A 47 6.15 2.31 -13.04
C PRO A 47 5.34 1.55 -11.98
N LEU A 48 4.23 2.15 -11.55
CA LEU A 48 3.39 1.62 -10.49
C LEU A 48 2.73 0.30 -10.92
N LYS A 49 2.67 -0.64 -9.98
CA LYS A 49 1.91 -1.88 -10.08
C LYS A 49 0.88 -1.96 -8.96
N ALA A 50 -0.12 -2.82 -9.12
CA ALA A 50 -1.01 -3.15 -8.02
C ALA A 50 -0.20 -3.71 -6.83
N GLY A 51 -0.55 -3.26 -5.63
CA GLY A 51 0.13 -3.54 -4.38
C GLY A 51 1.32 -2.63 -4.06
N ASP A 52 1.78 -1.77 -4.98
CA ASP A 52 2.76 -0.74 -4.64
C ASP A 52 2.12 0.34 -3.76
N SER A 53 2.95 0.97 -2.92
CA SER A 53 2.57 2.21 -2.25
C SER A 53 3.70 3.22 -2.27
N PHE A 54 3.32 4.49 -2.21
CA PHE A 54 4.27 5.58 -2.04
C PHE A 54 3.75 6.60 -1.06
N SER A 55 4.67 7.26 -0.38
CA SER A 55 4.37 8.35 0.53
C SER A 55 5.13 9.61 0.16
N ILE A 56 4.51 10.75 0.45
CA ILE A 56 5.08 12.08 0.34
C ILE A 56 5.01 12.72 1.70
N GLU A 57 6.17 13.15 2.19
CA GLU A 57 6.29 13.88 3.43
C GLU A 57 6.51 15.36 3.14
N GLY A 58 5.85 16.21 3.91
CA GLY A 58 5.93 17.65 3.71
C GLY A 58 5.34 18.44 4.87
N ARG A 59 5.25 19.76 4.68
CA ARG A 59 4.57 20.69 5.58
C ARG A 59 3.64 21.59 4.79
N ILE A 60 2.41 21.76 5.28
CA ILE A 60 1.46 22.73 4.72
C ILE A 60 1.83 24.13 5.21
N ASN A 61 1.78 25.13 4.33
CA ASN A 61 2.04 26.52 4.69
C ASN A 61 0.98 27.07 5.67
N GLU A 62 1.33 28.05 6.49
CA GLU A 62 0.42 28.61 7.51
C GLU A 62 -0.77 29.37 6.92
N ASP A 63 -0.60 29.90 5.72
CA ASP A 63 -1.59 30.66 4.94
C ASP A 63 -2.17 29.87 3.77
N ALA A 64 -1.97 28.54 3.74
CA ALA A 64 -2.31 27.71 2.60
C ALA A 64 -3.76 27.89 2.14
N ASN A 65 -3.93 28.11 0.84
CA ASN A 65 -5.21 28.12 0.16
C ASN A 65 -5.52 26.73 -0.40
N LYS A 66 -4.58 26.13 -1.16
CA LYS A 66 -4.72 24.78 -1.69
C LYS A 66 -3.38 24.10 -1.97
N VAL A 67 -3.40 22.78 -2.06
CA VAL A 67 -2.29 21.95 -2.54
C VAL A 67 -2.84 21.01 -3.61
N ASP A 68 -2.07 20.72 -4.66
CA ASP A 68 -2.47 19.79 -5.72
C ASP A 68 -1.43 18.67 -5.84
N PHE A 69 -1.82 17.43 -5.55
CA PHE A 69 -1.01 16.24 -5.79
C PHE A 69 -1.53 15.53 -7.05
N ASN A 70 -0.68 15.39 -8.07
CA ASN A 70 -1.11 14.94 -9.40
C ASN A 70 -0.27 13.77 -9.91
N LEU A 71 -0.91 12.65 -10.21
CA LEU A 71 -0.25 11.42 -10.65
C LEU A 71 -0.35 11.29 -12.17
N TYR A 72 0.81 11.19 -12.83
CA TYR A 72 0.93 11.10 -14.29
C TYR A 72 1.76 9.88 -14.71
N SER A 73 1.67 9.56 -16.01
CA SER A 73 2.62 8.70 -16.70
C SER A 73 3.57 9.53 -17.55
N SER A 74 4.83 9.13 -17.64
CA SER A 74 5.80 9.66 -18.60
C SER A 74 5.37 9.48 -20.06
N ALA A 75 4.69 8.39 -20.36
CA ALA A 75 4.22 8.07 -21.71
C ALA A 75 3.06 8.96 -22.15
N ASN A 76 2.24 9.43 -21.20
CA ASN A 76 1.14 10.34 -21.46
C ASN A 76 1.03 11.43 -20.37
N PRO A 77 1.89 12.46 -20.41
CA PRO A 77 1.92 13.50 -19.38
C PRO A 77 0.72 14.47 -19.47
N LYS A 78 -0.19 14.29 -20.44
CA LYS A 78 -1.38 15.14 -20.61
C LYS A 78 -2.58 14.65 -19.80
N GLN A 79 -2.52 13.44 -19.25
CA GLN A 79 -3.61 12.86 -18.46
C GLN A 79 -3.19 12.77 -16.98
N ASN A 80 -3.96 13.45 -16.13
CA ASN A 80 -3.80 13.35 -14.68
C ASN A 80 -4.72 12.23 -14.19
N VAL A 81 -4.15 11.05 -13.94
CA VAL A 81 -4.94 9.87 -13.59
C VAL A 81 -5.48 9.97 -12.17
N LEU A 82 -4.73 10.60 -11.26
CA LEU A 82 -5.18 10.88 -9.90
C LEU A 82 -4.79 12.30 -9.48
N HIS A 83 -5.79 13.16 -9.32
CA HIS A 83 -5.69 14.48 -8.72
C HIS A 83 -6.22 14.44 -7.30
N VAL A 84 -5.40 14.78 -6.30
CA VAL A 84 -5.81 14.98 -4.91
C VAL A 84 -5.58 16.44 -4.54
N ASN A 85 -6.65 17.16 -4.21
CA ASN A 85 -6.61 18.61 -4.02
C ASN A 85 -7.22 19.03 -2.68
N PRO A 86 -6.41 19.09 -1.61
CA PRO A 86 -6.81 19.73 -0.36
C PRO A 86 -7.08 21.22 -0.59
N ARG A 87 -8.35 21.63 -0.45
CA ARG A 87 -8.84 23.01 -0.59
C ARG A 87 -9.16 23.57 0.79
N PHE A 88 -8.21 24.26 1.40
CA PHE A 88 -8.36 24.81 2.75
C PHE A 88 -9.40 25.94 2.83
N TYR A 89 -9.67 26.63 1.72
CA TYR A 89 -10.72 27.65 1.64
C TYR A 89 -12.15 27.08 1.59
N GLN A 90 -12.30 25.83 1.16
CA GLN A 90 -13.59 25.12 1.12
C GLN A 90 -13.73 24.07 2.24
N ASN A 91 -12.66 23.88 3.04
CA ASN A 91 -12.60 22.83 4.07
C ASN A 91 -12.91 21.42 3.52
N THR A 92 -12.41 21.10 2.32
CA THR A 92 -12.63 19.81 1.66
C THR A 92 -11.38 19.37 0.91
N THR A 93 -11.28 18.08 0.60
CA THR A 93 -10.33 17.54 -0.36
C THR A 93 -11.12 17.10 -1.59
N VAL A 94 -10.75 17.58 -2.77
CA VAL A 94 -11.31 17.11 -4.04
C VAL A 94 -10.41 16.03 -4.63
N ILE A 95 -11.01 14.92 -5.06
CA ILE A 95 -10.34 13.86 -5.82
C ILE A 95 -10.97 13.77 -7.20
N ASN A 96 -10.16 13.76 -8.26
CA ASN A 96 -10.65 13.69 -9.63
C ASN A 96 -9.59 13.11 -10.59
N SER A 97 -9.93 12.99 -11.88
CA SER A 97 -9.01 12.69 -12.97
C SER A 97 -9.24 13.69 -14.10
N TYR A 98 -8.15 14.12 -14.74
CA TYR A 98 -8.19 14.91 -15.98
C TYR A 98 -7.82 14.01 -17.14
N LEU A 99 -8.83 13.58 -17.90
CA LEU A 99 -8.71 12.61 -18.98
C LEU A 99 -9.22 13.24 -20.26
N ASP A 100 -8.61 12.91 -21.41
CA ASP A 100 -9.02 13.39 -22.73
C ASP A 100 -9.36 14.89 -22.81
N GLY A 101 -8.54 15.72 -22.15
CA GLY A 101 -8.65 17.17 -22.20
C GLY A 101 -9.73 17.78 -21.28
N HIS A 102 -10.35 17.02 -20.39
CA HIS A 102 -11.38 17.52 -19.48
C HIS A 102 -11.31 16.88 -18.09
N TRP A 103 -11.82 17.60 -17.09
CA TRP A 103 -12.01 17.06 -15.74
C TRP A 103 -13.24 16.16 -15.71
N GLY A 104 -13.14 15.03 -15.00
CA GLY A 104 -14.30 14.18 -14.70
C GLY A 104 -15.16 14.73 -13.56
N GLU A 105 -16.03 13.88 -13.01
CA GLU A 105 -16.84 14.20 -11.84
C GLU A 105 -15.98 14.30 -10.57
N GLU A 106 -16.13 15.38 -9.79
CA GLU A 106 -15.40 15.56 -8.53
C GLU A 106 -15.93 14.60 -7.45
N GLU A 107 -15.02 13.86 -6.80
CA GLU A 107 -15.31 13.12 -5.57
C GLU A 107 -14.82 13.95 -4.37
N LEU A 108 -15.68 14.14 -3.36
CA LEU A 108 -15.38 14.96 -2.19
C LEU A 108 -14.99 14.09 -0.99
N ALA A 109 -13.93 14.49 -0.31
CA ALA A 109 -13.50 13.89 0.95
C ALA A 109 -13.26 14.95 2.04
N PRO A 110 -13.24 14.56 3.32
CA PRO A 110 -12.89 15.47 4.41
C PRO A 110 -11.50 16.09 4.22
N LEU A 111 -11.32 17.33 4.66
CA LEU A 111 -10.00 17.94 4.78
C LEU A 111 -9.29 17.38 6.03
N VAL A 112 -8.27 16.56 5.81
CA VAL A 112 -7.44 15.98 6.89
C VAL A 112 -6.09 16.68 7.04
N PHE A 113 -5.72 17.52 6.08
CA PHE A 113 -4.55 18.38 6.13
C PHE A 113 -4.81 19.62 6.98
N ARG A 114 -3.77 20.16 7.62
CA ARG A 114 -3.88 21.35 8.47
C ARG A 114 -2.77 22.36 8.16
N ARG A 115 -3.16 23.63 8.13
CA ARG A 115 -2.23 24.76 7.91
C ARG A 115 -1.14 24.76 8.97
N GLY A 116 0.12 24.92 8.54
CA GLY A 116 1.28 24.94 9.44
C GLY A 116 1.68 23.58 10.02
N GLU A 117 0.98 22.49 9.69
CA GLU A 117 1.32 21.15 10.18
C GLU A 117 2.04 20.32 9.12
N SER A 118 2.83 19.35 9.58
CA SER A 118 3.43 18.34 8.73
C SER A 118 2.38 17.35 8.22
N PHE A 119 2.62 16.80 7.04
CA PHE A 119 1.79 15.76 6.46
C PHE A 119 2.65 14.61 5.92
N THR A 120 2.09 13.41 5.99
CA THR A 120 2.51 12.23 5.22
C THR A 120 1.30 11.80 4.40
N LEU A 121 1.28 12.15 3.11
CA LEU A 121 0.30 11.65 2.15
C LEU A 121 0.75 10.27 1.71
N GLU A 122 -0.10 9.26 1.85
CA GLU A 122 0.17 7.91 1.38
C GLU A 122 -0.86 7.53 0.31
N VAL A 123 -0.37 6.95 -0.77
CA VAL A 123 -1.19 6.42 -1.85
C VAL A 123 -0.82 4.95 -2.05
N ASN A 124 -1.79 4.09 -1.76
CA ASN A 124 -1.70 2.66 -2.00
C ASN A 124 -2.42 2.34 -3.31
N VAL A 125 -1.76 1.61 -4.21
CA VAL A 125 -2.29 1.26 -5.53
C VAL A 125 -2.94 -0.12 -5.43
N TYR A 126 -4.27 -0.17 -5.50
CA TYR A 126 -5.02 -1.43 -5.54
C TYR A 126 -5.32 -1.78 -7.01
N ALA A 127 -5.74 -3.01 -7.29
CA ALA A 127 -6.08 -3.43 -8.66
C ALA A 127 -7.26 -2.63 -9.26
N THR A 128 -8.16 -2.11 -8.43
CA THR A 128 -9.40 -1.44 -8.89
C THR A 128 -9.56 0.00 -8.38
N TYR A 129 -8.72 0.45 -7.44
CA TYR A 129 -8.76 1.81 -6.90
C TYR A 129 -7.41 2.25 -6.33
N PHE A 130 -7.28 3.54 -6.00
CA PHE A 130 -6.25 4.05 -5.11
C PHE A 130 -6.84 4.23 -3.70
N GLU A 131 -6.15 3.75 -2.66
CA GLU A 131 -6.46 4.15 -1.28
C GLU A 131 -5.54 5.29 -0.87
N ILE A 132 -6.14 6.42 -0.51
CA ILE A 132 -5.44 7.64 -0.14
C ILE A 132 -5.59 7.83 1.36
N SER A 133 -4.48 8.08 2.05
CA SER A 133 -4.45 8.37 3.48
C SER A 133 -3.54 9.59 3.75
N CYS A 134 -3.77 10.27 4.87
CA CYS A 134 -2.88 11.33 5.33
C CYS A 134 -2.65 11.16 6.83
N ASN A 135 -1.39 11.15 7.28
CA ASN A 135 -1.00 10.95 8.69
C ASN A 135 -1.65 9.70 9.30
N GLY A 136 -1.71 8.60 8.54
CA GLY A 136 -2.33 7.33 8.94
C GLY A 136 -3.87 7.33 8.95
N ARG A 137 -4.53 8.46 8.62
CA ARG A 137 -5.99 8.53 8.52
C ARG A 137 -6.43 8.31 7.08
N LYS A 138 -7.23 7.25 6.85
CA LYS A 138 -7.86 7.00 5.54
C LYS A 138 -8.69 8.21 5.11
N LEU A 139 -8.40 8.70 3.90
CA LEU A 139 -8.99 9.89 3.30
C LEU A 139 -10.06 9.47 2.28
N HIS A 140 -9.71 8.62 1.32
CA HIS A 140 -10.63 8.20 0.24
C HIS A 140 -10.19 6.89 -0.44
N LYS A 141 -11.14 6.09 -0.93
CA LYS A 141 -10.90 5.01 -1.90
C LYS A 141 -11.39 5.50 -3.28
N TYR A 142 -10.47 5.80 -4.19
CA TYR A 142 -10.76 6.37 -5.50
C TYR A 142 -10.67 5.32 -6.62
N LYS A 143 -11.78 4.95 -7.24
CA LYS A 143 -11.79 3.95 -8.31
C LYS A 143 -10.98 4.41 -9.53
N HIS A 144 -10.26 3.48 -10.14
CA HIS A 144 -9.47 3.78 -11.34
C HIS A 144 -10.39 4.21 -12.48
N ARG A 145 -10.19 5.43 -12.99
CA ARG A 145 -10.91 5.97 -14.17
C ARG A 145 -10.10 5.83 -15.47
N ALA A 146 -8.82 5.48 -15.35
CA ALA A 146 -7.90 5.20 -16.44
C ALA A 146 -6.90 4.11 -15.98
N PRO A 147 -6.19 3.44 -16.90
CA PRO A 147 -5.14 2.50 -16.53
C PRO A 147 -4.09 3.15 -15.62
N TYR A 148 -3.75 2.49 -14.52
CA TYR A 148 -2.69 2.92 -13.61
C TYR A 148 -1.31 2.38 -14.02
N ASP A 149 -1.28 1.38 -14.91
CA ASP A 149 -0.04 0.79 -15.41
C ASP A 149 0.82 1.86 -16.10
N GLY A 150 2.07 1.99 -15.65
CA GLY A 150 3.00 2.96 -16.23
C GLY A 150 2.87 4.39 -15.70
N LEU A 151 2.03 4.63 -14.67
CA LEU A 151 2.15 5.84 -13.85
C LEU A 151 3.51 5.81 -13.14
N ASP A 152 4.26 6.91 -13.24
CA ASP A 152 5.68 6.92 -12.83
C ASP A 152 6.15 8.27 -12.28
N ARG A 153 5.23 9.20 -12.03
CA ARG A 153 5.58 10.52 -11.50
C ARG A 153 4.41 11.17 -10.79
N ILE A 154 4.71 11.80 -9.67
CA ILE A 154 3.78 12.68 -8.98
C ILE A 154 4.30 14.11 -9.04
N VAL A 155 3.42 15.05 -9.37
CA VAL A 155 3.73 16.47 -9.46
C VAL A 155 2.87 17.22 -8.45
N ILE A 156 3.54 17.96 -7.58
CA ILE A 156 2.95 18.63 -6.43
C ILE A 156 2.98 20.14 -6.70
N TYR A 157 1.83 20.80 -6.59
CA TYR A 157 1.68 22.26 -6.70
C TYR A 157 1.05 22.83 -5.43
N GLY A 158 1.14 24.14 -5.26
CA GLY A 158 0.40 24.88 -4.25
C GLY A 158 1.16 25.05 -2.92
N ASP A 159 0.40 25.34 -1.87
CA ASP A 159 0.91 25.99 -0.66
C ASP A 159 1.48 24.99 0.35
N CYS A 160 2.50 24.25 -0.07
CA CYS A 160 3.25 23.34 0.79
C CYS A 160 4.73 23.32 0.47
N THR A 161 5.46 22.74 1.42
CA THR A 161 6.85 22.36 1.30
C THR A 161 6.94 20.84 1.24
N VAL A 162 7.70 20.31 0.28
CA VAL A 162 7.99 18.87 0.20
C VAL A 162 9.31 18.60 0.92
N LEU A 163 9.30 17.62 1.83
CA LEU A 163 10.47 17.22 2.62
C LEU A 163 11.08 15.91 2.11
N GLY A 164 10.28 15.05 1.49
CA GLY A 164 10.78 13.82 0.89
C GLY A 164 9.66 12.93 0.38
N SER A 165 10.06 11.81 -0.19
CA SER A 165 9.15 10.73 -0.56
C SER A 165 9.78 9.38 -0.31
N SER A 166 8.95 8.41 0.02
CA SER A 166 9.35 7.02 0.05
C SER A 166 8.43 6.20 -0.85
N SER A 167 8.94 5.08 -1.36
CA SER A 167 8.13 4.11 -2.07
C SER A 167 8.34 2.78 -1.39
N ASN A 168 7.26 2.21 -0.86
CA ASN A 168 7.24 0.82 -0.49
C ASN A 168 6.84 0.06 -1.74
N GLU A 169 7.87 -0.29 -2.47
CA GLU A 169 7.75 -1.21 -3.58
C GLU A 169 7.23 -2.53 -3.01
N ARG A 170 6.20 -3.08 -3.63
CA ARG A 170 5.94 -4.49 -3.43
C ARG A 170 7.15 -5.20 -3.97
N SER A 171 7.96 -5.80 -3.08
CA SER A 171 8.78 -6.93 -3.48
C SER A 171 7.79 -7.90 -4.11
N ASP A 172 8.06 -8.36 -5.34
CA ASP A 172 7.29 -9.44 -5.97
C ASP A 172 6.92 -10.41 -4.86
N THR A 173 5.65 -10.49 -4.47
CA THR A 173 5.31 -11.18 -3.22
C THR A 173 5.70 -12.62 -3.41
N THR A 174 6.83 -12.99 -2.84
CA THR A 174 7.35 -14.33 -2.88
C THR A 174 6.39 -15.16 -2.09
N LEU A 175 5.65 -16.02 -2.79
CA LEU A 175 4.81 -16.99 -2.14
C LEU A 175 5.66 -17.97 -1.34
N PRO A 176 5.19 -18.44 -0.17
CA PRO A 176 3.83 -18.26 0.35
C PRO A 176 3.57 -16.88 0.96
N LEU A 177 2.38 -16.33 0.72
CA LEU A 177 1.84 -15.15 1.40
C LEU A 177 0.98 -15.64 2.56
N GLU A 178 1.34 -15.26 3.79
CA GLU A 178 0.59 -15.60 5.01
C GLU A 178 0.19 -14.33 5.75
N MET A 179 -1.08 -14.24 6.16
CA MET A 179 -1.58 -13.11 6.93
C MET A 179 -2.67 -13.53 7.91
N GLY A 180 -2.68 -12.94 9.10
CA GLY A 180 -3.83 -13.01 10.01
C GLY A 180 -4.90 -11.99 9.65
N PHE A 181 -6.14 -12.20 10.10
CA PHE A 181 -7.22 -11.25 9.85
C PHE A 181 -7.26 -10.13 10.89
N PRO A 182 -7.57 -8.88 10.47
CA PRO A 182 -7.91 -7.80 11.41
C PRO A 182 -9.07 -8.22 12.32
N GLY A 183 -8.92 -8.04 13.63
CA GLY A 183 -9.92 -8.54 14.60
C GLY A 183 -9.82 -10.04 14.92
N GLY A 184 -8.75 -10.70 14.45
CA GLY A 184 -8.34 -12.05 14.81
C GLY A 184 -9.06 -13.17 14.06
N SER A 185 -10.06 -12.85 13.23
CA SER A 185 -10.76 -13.85 12.40
C SER A 185 -11.55 -13.20 11.26
N LEU A 186 -11.79 -13.95 10.18
CA LEU A 186 -12.65 -13.52 9.08
C LEU A 186 -14.12 -13.60 9.52
N LYS A 187 -14.76 -12.46 9.75
CA LYS A 187 -16.14 -12.41 10.27
C LYS A 187 -17.17 -12.79 9.22
N THR A 188 -18.37 -13.12 9.68
CA THR A 188 -19.52 -13.33 8.79
C THR A 188 -19.78 -12.10 7.92
N ASN A 189 -20.07 -12.36 6.66
CA ASN A 189 -20.22 -11.46 5.52
C ASN A 189 -18.95 -10.74 5.05
N GLN A 190 -17.81 -10.92 5.72
CA GLN A 190 -16.53 -10.40 5.22
C GLN A 190 -16.02 -11.22 4.03
N SER A 191 -15.22 -10.57 3.20
CA SER A 191 -14.70 -11.10 1.96
C SER A 191 -13.21 -10.94 1.88
N ILE A 192 -12.53 -11.99 1.42
CA ILE A 192 -11.17 -11.91 0.92
C ILE A 192 -11.25 -11.67 -0.57
N ILE A 193 -10.60 -10.63 -1.05
CA ILE A 193 -10.55 -10.29 -2.46
C ILE A 193 -9.11 -10.49 -2.93
N LEU A 194 -8.87 -11.42 -3.83
CA LEU A 194 -7.55 -11.73 -4.39
C LEU A 194 -7.54 -11.42 -5.89
N TYR A 195 -6.54 -10.67 -6.32
CA TYR A 195 -6.21 -10.50 -7.73
C TYR A 195 -4.86 -11.16 -8.00
N GLY A 196 -4.78 -11.95 -9.07
CA GLY A 196 -3.55 -12.63 -9.40
C GLY A 196 -3.42 -12.99 -10.87
N ILE A 197 -2.20 -13.35 -11.27
CA ILE A 197 -1.86 -13.87 -12.59
C ILE A 197 -1.25 -15.26 -12.40
N PRO A 198 -1.87 -16.33 -12.92
CA PRO A 198 -1.29 -17.67 -12.84
C PRO A 198 0.00 -17.76 -13.65
N ARG A 199 1.05 -18.31 -13.04
CA ARG A 199 2.39 -18.46 -13.65
C ARG A 199 2.83 -19.92 -13.82
N GLY A 200 2.03 -20.88 -13.36
CA GLY A 200 2.38 -22.30 -13.45
C GLY A 200 1.19 -23.23 -13.19
N ASP A 201 1.50 -24.45 -12.73
CA ASP A 201 0.55 -25.56 -12.76
C ASP A 201 -0.47 -25.53 -11.62
N ARG A 202 -0.09 -24.99 -10.46
CA ARG A 202 -1.02 -24.88 -9.33
C ARG A 202 -0.84 -23.62 -8.52
N TRP A 203 -1.93 -23.20 -7.89
CA TRP A 203 -1.87 -22.31 -6.75
C TRP A 203 -2.93 -22.70 -5.73
N THR A 204 -2.73 -22.28 -4.48
CA THR A 204 -3.61 -22.61 -3.35
C THR A 204 -3.95 -21.37 -2.54
N LEU A 205 -5.16 -21.36 -1.98
CA LEU A 205 -5.55 -20.50 -0.87
C LEU A 205 -6.08 -21.36 0.26
N GLU A 206 -5.60 -21.10 1.47
CA GLU A 206 -5.95 -21.84 2.68
C GLU A 206 -6.43 -20.87 3.76
N LEU A 207 -7.48 -21.25 4.50
CA LEU A 207 -7.96 -20.55 5.69
C LEU A 207 -7.74 -21.46 6.91
N PRO A 208 -6.64 -21.28 7.65
CA PRO A 208 -6.35 -22.07 8.85
C PRO A 208 -7.22 -21.70 10.06
N GLY A 209 -7.40 -22.67 10.95
CA GLY A 209 -7.91 -22.50 12.31
C GLY A 209 -6.79 -22.27 13.34
N ASP A 210 -7.15 -22.28 14.64
CA ASP A 210 -6.17 -22.13 15.75
C ASP A 210 -5.30 -23.38 15.96
N ASP A 211 -5.82 -24.56 15.65
CA ASP A 211 -5.22 -25.84 16.06
C ASP A 211 -4.35 -26.50 14.97
N GLY A 212 -4.00 -25.74 13.93
CA GLY A 212 -3.25 -26.25 12.77
C GLY A 212 -4.11 -26.93 11.70
N ASP A 213 -5.43 -26.99 11.92
CA ASP A 213 -6.41 -27.40 10.92
C ASP A 213 -6.50 -26.42 9.76
N ILE A 214 -6.85 -26.93 8.58
CA ILE A 214 -7.16 -26.12 7.39
C ILE A 214 -8.66 -26.21 7.15
N LEU A 215 -9.40 -25.22 7.64
CA LEU A 215 -10.86 -25.21 7.63
C LEU A 215 -11.44 -24.99 6.23
N PHE A 216 -10.65 -24.40 5.34
CA PHE A 216 -10.94 -24.30 3.91
C PHE A 216 -9.64 -24.32 3.12
N HIS A 217 -9.51 -25.26 2.19
CA HIS A 217 -8.42 -25.36 1.22
C HIS A 217 -9.01 -25.22 -0.17
N PHE A 218 -8.54 -24.27 -0.95
CA PHE A 218 -8.83 -24.08 -2.36
C PHE A 218 -7.57 -24.34 -3.17
N LYS A 219 -7.66 -25.18 -4.20
CA LYS A 219 -6.52 -25.54 -5.04
C LYS A 219 -6.91 -25.55 -6.50
N ALA A 220 -6.36 -24.61 -7.28
CA ALA A 220 -6.48 -24.60 -8.73
C ALA A 220 -5.36 -25.44 -9.36
N LEU A 221 -5.71 -26.31 -10.31
CA LEU A 221 -4.79 -27.18 -11.05
C LEU A 221 -5.00 -27.02 -12.56
N PHE A 222 -4.05 -26.39 -13.23
CA PHE A 222 -4.14 -26.06 -14.65
C PHE A 222 -4.07 -27.30 -15.54
N LYS A 223 -3.13 -28.24 -15.32
CA LYS A 223 -3.07 -29.46 -16.13
C LYS A 223 -4.32 -30.34 -16.02
N ALA A 224 -4.97 -30.33 -14.85
CA ALA A 224 -6.17 -31.12 -14.61
C ALA A 224 -7.46 -30.37 -15.01
N ASN A 225 -7.37 -29.08 -15.33
CA ASN A 225 -8.53 -28.17 -15.46
C ASN A 225 -9.52 -28.37 -14.32
N ALA A 226 -9.01 -28.36 -13.08
CA ALA A 226 -9.81 -28.67 -11.91
C ALA A 226 -9.52 -27.71 -10.75
N VAL A 227 -10.56 -27.41 -9.99
CA VAL A 227 -10.46 -26.75 -8.69
C VAL A 227 -10.88 -27.77 -7.64
N ILE A 228 -9.99 -28.02 -6.67
CA ILE A 228 -10.26 -28.88 -5.53
C ILE A 228 -10.53 -28.00 -4.32
N ARG A 229 -11.65 -28.23 -3.65
CA ARG A 229 -11.91 -27.67 -2.32
C ARG A 229 -11.96 -28.79 -1.29
N ASN A 230 -11.39 -28.55 -0.12
CA ASN A 230 -11.41 -29.51 0.97
C ASN A 230 -11.19 -28.82 2.32
N ALA A 231 -11.18 -29.60 3.40
CA ALA A 231 -10.69 -29.20 4.71
C ALA A 231 -9.81 -30.31 5.30
N LEU A 232 -8.85 -29.92 6.12
CA LEU A 232 -7.95 -30.79 6.87
C LEU A 232 -8.31 -30.65 8.36
N PHE A 233 -8.68 -31.77 8.98
CA PHE A 233 -8.93 -31.87 10.42
C PHE A 233 -8.07 -32.98 11.00
N ASP A 234 -7.40 -32.72 12.12
CA ASP A 234 -6.54 -33.70 12.82
C ASP A 234 -5.54 -34.38 11.86
N GLY A 235 -4.95 -33.59 10.94
CA GLY A 235 -4.00 -34.05 9.94
C GLY A 235 -4.59 -34.94 8.84
N SER A 236 -5.92 -35.08 8.75
CA SER A 236 -6.61 -35.89 7.75
C SER A 236 -7.49 -35.04 6.82
N TRP A 237 -7.29 -35.22 5.51
CA TRP A 237 -8.13 -34.54 4.52
C TRP A 237 -9.52 -35.15 4.46
N GLY A 238 -10.54 -34.30 4.43
CA GLY A 238 -11.92 -34.71 4.25
C GLY A 238 -12.26 -35.10 2.80
N LYS A 239 -13.57 -35.13 2.50
CA LYS A 239 -14.07 -35.38 1.15
C LYS A 239 -13.76 -34.19 0.22
N GLU A 240 -13.10 -34.45 -0.90
CA GLU A 240 -12.83 -33.42 -1.91
C GLU A 240 -14.10 -33.00 -2.66
N GLU A 241 -14.19 -31.71 -2.98
CA GLU A 241 -15.22 -31.13 -3.83
C GLU A 241 -14.58 -30.59 -5.12
N LYS A 242 -14.89 -31.23 -6.26
CA LYS A 242 -14.25 -30.97 -7.58
C LYS A 242 -15.20 -30.45 -8.67
N GLU A 243 -16.47 -30.31 -8.34
CA GLU A 243 -17.50 -29.87 -9.30
C GLU A 243 -17.28 -28.41 -9.73
N GLY A 244 -17.58 -28.12 -11.01
CA GLY A 244 -17.54 -26.79 -11.60
C GLY A 244 -16.56 -26.66 -12.78
N PRO A 245 -16.71 -25.64 -13.64
CA PRO A 245 -15.79 -25.37 -14.74
C PRO A 245 -14.46 -24.83 -14.21
N PHE A 246 -13.35 -25.01 -14.93
CA PHE A 246 -12.09 -24.37 -14.55
C PHE A 246 -12.09 -22.89 -14.97
N PRO A 247 -11.99 -21.91 -14.05
CA PRO A 247 -12.27 -20.52 -14.36
C PRO A 247 -11.02 -19.68 -14.71
N PHE A 248 -9.82 -20.28 -14.68
CA PHE A 248 -8.56 -19.55 -14.85
C PHE A 248 -7.90 -19.83 -16.20
N LYS A 249 -7.10 -18.86 -16.66
CA LYS A 249 -6.25 -19.00 -17.85
C LYS A 249 -4.82 -18.60 -17.51
N MET A 250 -3.86 -19.37 -18.03
CA MET A 250 -2.44 -19.14 -17.77
C MET A 250 -2.01 -17.76 -18.27
N GLY A 251 -1.34 -16.98 -17.42
CA GLY A 251 -0.84 -15.65 -17.77
C GLY A 251 -1.88 -14.53 -17.90
N GLU A 252 -3.18 -14.84 -17.77
CA GLU A 252 -4.24 -13.81 -17.74
C GLU A 252 -4.57 -13.44 -16.28
N PRO A 253 -4.78 -12.13 -15.98
CA PRO A 253 -5.20 -11.70 -14.66
C PRO A 253 -6.63 -12.16 -14.35
N PHE A 254 -6.90 -12.46 -13.07
CA PHE A 254 -8.25 -12.74 -12.58
C PHE A 254 -8.51 -12.01 -11.26
N SER A 255 -9.80 -11.82 -10.94
CA SER A 255 -10.28 -11.52 -9.59
C SER A 255 -10.98 -12.74 -9.01
N ILE A 256 -10.76 -13.01 -7.72
CA ILE A 256 -11.51 -14.02 -6.97
C ILE A 256 -11.90 -13.46 -5.61
N VAL A 257 -13.13 -13.75 -5.21
CA VAL A 257 -13.68 -13.34 -3.91
C VAL A 257 -14.07 -14.58 -3.14
N PHE A 258 -13.58 -14.69 -1.91
CA PHE A 258 -13.98 -15.69 -0.93
C PHE A 258 -14.74 -14.99 0.20
N GLN A 259 -16.07 -15.09 0.15
CA GLN A 259 -16.95 -14.47 1.15
C GLN A 259 -17.35 -15.48 2.21
N ASN A 260 -17.12 -15.14 3.49
CA ASN A 260 -17.59 -15.91 4.62
C ASN A 260 -19.08 -15.64 4.85
N THR A 261 -19.97 -16.45 4.29
CA THR A 261 -21.43 -16.31 4.54
C THR A 261 -21.82 -17.06 5.81
N PRO A 262 -23.07 -16.97 6.32
CA PRO A 262 -23.48 -17.75 7.49
C PRO A 262 -23.41 -19.28 7.33
N TYR A 263 -23.35 -19.80 6.10
CA TYR A 263 -23.48 -21.24 5.82
C TYR A 263 -22.34 -21.82 4.99
N SER A 264 -21.53 -20.98 4.35
CA SER A 264 -20.48 -21.42 3.43
C SER A 264 -19.44 -20.33 3.15
N ILE A 265 -18.28 -20.74 2.65
CA ILE A 265 -17.43 -19.85 1.87
C ILE A 265 -18.01 -19.77 0.45
N ARG A 266 -18.57 -18.62 0.09
CA ARG A 266 -19.05 -18.33 -1.26
C ARG A 266 -17.88 -17.85 -2.12
N ILE A 267 -17.76 -18.41 -3.33
CA ILE A 267 -16.64 -18.17 -4.23
C ILE A 267 -17.16 -17.55 -5.52
N THR A 268 -16.62 -16.39 -5.88
CA THR A 268 -16.91 -15.69 -7.14
C THR A 268 -15.60 -15.46 -7.87
N VAL A 269 -15.53 -15.79 -9.16
CA VAL A 269 -14.34 -15.54 -10.00
C VAL A 269 -14.76 -14.62 -11.13
N ASN A 270 -14.05 -13.49 -11.32
CA ASN A 270 -14.37 -12.48 -12.33
C ASN A 270 -15.86 -12.08 -12.29
N ASP A 271 -16.37 -11.79 -11.09
CA ASP A 271 -17.76 -11.43 -10.80
C ASP A 271 -18.83 -12.50 -11.09
N GLU A 272 -18.44 -13.69 -11.54
CA GLU A 272 -19.34 -14.84 -11.74
C GLU A 272 -19.28 -15.84 -10.59
N LEU A 273 -20.45 -16.33 -10.16
CA LEU A 273 -20.52 -17.34 -9.10
C LEU A 273 -19.84 -18.63 -9.56
N PHE A 274 -18.75 -18.99 -8.89
CA PHE A 274 -18.06 -20.26 -9.11
C PHE A 274 -18.70 -21.40 -8.31
N GLY A 275 -19.02 -21.14 -7.05
CA GLY A 275 -19.65 -22.13 -6.16
C GLY A 275 -19.62 -21.71 -4.70
N ALA A 276 -20.00 -22.64 -3.82
CA ALA A 276 -19.96 -22.45 -2.38
C ALA A 276 -19.39 -23.71 -1.71
N PHE A 277 -18.61 -23.53 -0.66
CA PHE A 277 -18.08 -24.60 0.19
C PHE A 277 -18.76 -24.51 1.55
N VAL A 278 -19.63 -25.47 1.86
CA VAL A 278 -20.35 -25.51 3.14
C VAL A 278 -19.33 -25.61 4.28
N HIS A 279 -19.52 -24.81 5.33
CA HIS A 279 -18.60 -24.84 6.47
C HIS A 279 -18.50 -26.23 7.06
N ARG A 280 -17.27 -26.64 7.38
CA ARG A 280 -16.98 -27.88 8.10
C ARG A 280 -16.54 -27.62 9.55
N THR A 281 -16.51 -26.35 9.93
CA THR A 281 -16.24 -25.88 11.30
C THR A 281 -17.54 -25.45 11.97
N GLU A 282 -17.59 -25.51 13.29
CA GLU A 282 -18.81 -25.19 14.06
C GLU A 282 -19.05 -23.68 14.19
N HIS A 283 -17.99 -22.87 14.25
CA HIS A 283 -18.05 -21.43 14.51
C HIS A 283 -17.35 -20.60 13.42
N PRO A 284 -17.86 -20.62 12.16
CA PRO A 284 -17.23 -19.95 11.03
C PRO A 284 -17.06 -18.43 11.19
N GLU A 285 -17.76 -17.80 12.13
CA GLU A 285 -17.63 -16.39 12.50
C GLU A 285 -16.36 -16.05 13.32
N VAL A 286 -15.68 -17.06 13.85
CA VAL A 286 -14.47 -16.90 14.67
C VAL A 286 -13.34 -17.87 14.32
N ASP A 287 -13.61 -18.98 13.65
CA ASP A 287 -12.63 -20.06 13.48
C ASP A 287 -11.58 -19.78 12.41
N TYR A 288 -11.91 -19.05 11.34
CA TYR A 288 -10.94 -18.70 10.28
C TYR A 288 -9.98 -17.62 10.77
N LYS A 289 -8.72 -17.95 11.06
CA LYS A 289 -7.77 -17.04 11.75
C LYS A 289 -6.85 -16.26 10.83
N GLY A 290 -6.61 -16.80 9.65
CA GLY A 290 -5.78 -16.16 8.66
C GLY A 290 -6.03 -16.70 7.27
N MET A 291 -5.12 -16.32 6.39
CA MET A 291 -5.07 -16.78 5.01
C MET A 291 -3.63 -17.11 4.64
N LYS A 292 -3.47 -18.20 3.89
CA LYS A 292 -2.23 -18.53 3.21
C LYS A 292 -2.49 -18.69 1.72
N VAL A 293 -1.74 -17.97 0.89
CA VAL A 293 -1.69 -18.15 -0.57
C VAL A 293 -0.33 -18.73 -0.92
N ASP A 294 -0.30 -19.73 -1.80
CA ASP A 294 0.95 -20.40 -2.20
C ASP A 294 0.89 -20.95 -3.64
N GLY A 295 2.04 -21.32 -4.19
CA GLY A 295 2.20 -21.94 -5.51
C GLY A 295 2.58 -20.96 -6.62
N ASP A 296 2.22 -21.31 -7.85
CA ASP A 296 2.63 -20.63 -9.08
C ASP A 296 1.65 -19.49 -9.42
N LEU A 297 1.54 -18.52 -8.52
CA LEU A 297 0.66 -17.36 -8.67
C LEU A 297 1.44 -16.07 -8.42
N GLU A 298 1.37 -15.13 -9.36
CA GLU A 298 1.75 -13.75 -9.09
C GLU A 298 0.56 -13.06 -8.43
N VAL A 299 0.68 -12.78 -7.13
CA VAL A 299 -0.36 -12.06 -6.38
C VAL A 299 -0.22 -10.56 -6.66
N LEU A 300 -1.18 -10.00 -7.39
CA LEU A 300 -1.23 -8.57 -7.69
C LEU A 300 -1.77 -7.78 -6.51
N PHE A 301 -2.77 -8.32 -5.81
CA PHE A 301 -3.44 -7.61 -4.73
C PHE A 301 -4.26 -8.58 -3.84
N VAL A 302 -4.35 -8.29 -2.54
CA VAL A 302 -5.25 -8.96 -1.59
C VAL A 302 -5.89 -7.90 -0.68
N ASP A 303 -7.22 -7.89 -0.58
CA ASP A 303 -7.95 -7.17 0.47
C ASP A 303 -8.74 -8.11 1.36
N VAL A 304 -9.09 -7.61 2.54
CA VAL A 304 -10.10 -8.20 3.42
C VAL A 304 -11.09 -7.09 3.81
N GLU A 305 -12.34 -7.24 3.37
CA GLU A 305 -13.43 -6.28 3.60
C GLU A 305 -14.55 -6.90 4.45
#